data_AF-A0A432XTB9-F1
#
_entry.id   AF-A0A432XTB9-F1
#
_cell.length_a   1.000
_cell.length_b   1.000
_cell.length_c   1.000
_cell.angle_alpha   90.00
_cell.angle_beta   90.00
_cell.angle_gamma   90.00
#
_symmetry.space_group_name_H-M   'P 1'
#
loop_
_entity.id
_entity.type
_entity.pdbx_description
1 polymer ?
#
loop_
_entity_poly.entity_id
_entity_poly.type
_entity_poly.pdbx_seq_one_letter_code
_entity_poly.pdbx_strand_id
1 'polypeptide(L)'
;MKVLFLCSANSARSLMAEAIFRQLAGSDFEVMSAGTEPTQPQAEALDVLQAMGVSTTGLKSKAIDELEDTEFDYVISLCDRARVECQADFTEQNFVAWDFPDPVESRDSEAFKKTAHELSERIRMFLFILRKQSDTPHLYNSPQDFFKVMADPLRLQLIVQTAGTDEICVCDFVSATGMSQPKVSRHLAQLREYGLLLDRKEGRWVYYRLNPALPDWMREVITTTRSHNPQLVKDQQNECV
;
A
#
# COMPACT_ATOMS: atom_id res chain seq x y z
N MET A 1 9.71 -2.97 -3.38
CA MET A 1 9.69 -3.33 -4.82
C MET A 1 9.69 -2.06 -5.66
N LYS A 2 10.33 -2.07 -6.83
CA LYS A 2 10.43 -0.94 -7.76
C LYS A 2 9.46 -1.13 -8.93
N VAL A 3 8.61 -0.14 -9.17
CA VAL A 3 7.62 -0.15 -10.25
C VAL A 3 7.81 1.06 -11.16
N LEU A 4 7.86 0.82 -12.47
CA LEU A 4 7.96 1.86 -13.49
C LEU A 4 6.67 1.96 -14.31
N PHE A 5 6.10 3.16 -14.44
CA PHE A 5 5.03 3.45 -15.39
C PHE A 5 5.56 4.15 -16.64
N LEU A 6 5.32 3.57 -17.81
CA LEU A 6 5.75 4.13 -19.09
C LEU A 6 4.56 4.66 -19.89
N CYS A 7 4.71 5.85 -20.46
CA CYS A 7 3.86 6.31 -21.57
C CYS A 7 4.70 7.15 -22.51
N SER A 8 4.24 7.47 -23.72
CA SER A 8 5.07 8.21 -24.67
C SER A 8 5.55 9.57 -24.14
N ALA A 9 4.62 10.43 -23.69
CA ALA A 9 4.94 11.83 -23.38
C ALA A 9 5.29 12.14 -21.89
N ASN A 10 5.17 11.16 -20.99
CA ASN A 10 5.25 11.33 -19.53
C ASN A 10 4.63 12.63 -19.00
N SER A 11 3.43 12.96 -19.46
CA SER A 11 2.77 14.25 -19.22
C SER A 11 1.43 14.13 -18.51
N ALA A 12 0.69 13.04 -18.72
CA ALA A 12 -0.60 12.79 -18.10
C ALA A 12 -0.69 11.39 -17.48
N ARG A 13 -0.93 10.36 -18.31
CA ARG A 13 -1.23 8.97 -17.87
C ARG A 13 -0.21 8.43 -16.87
N SER A 14 1.08 8.45 -17.19
CA SER A 14 2.10 7.85 -16.32
C SER A 14 2.40 8.66 -15.07
N LEU A 15 2.26 10.00 -15.11
CA LEU A 15 2.33 10.84 -13.90
C LEU A 15 1.13 10.61 -12.98
N MET A 16 -0.09 10.51 -13.52
CA MET A 16 -1.28 10.13 -12.76
C MET A 16 -1.10 8.75 -12.13
N ALA A 17 -0.61 7.78 -12.90
CA ALA A 17 -0.36 6.43 -12.40
C ALA A 17 0.69 6.43 -11.27
N GLU A 18 1.82 7.10 -11.44
CA GLU A 18 2.86 7.23 -10.40
C GLU A 18 2.30 7.81 -9.10
N ALA A 19 1.58 8.92 -9.19
CA ALA A 19 1.03 9.62 -8.03
C ALA A 19 -0.02 8.77 -7.29
N ILE A 20 -0.97 8.21 -8.03
CA ILE A 20 -2.03 7.35 -7.49
C ILE A 20 -1.42 6.09 -6.87
N PHE A 21 -0.46 5.47 -7.56
CA PHE A 21 0.22 4.28 -7.05
C PHE A 21 0.97 4.57 -5.76
N ARG A 22 1.76 5.65 -5.70
CA ARG A 22 2.51 6.05 -4.51
C ARG A 22 1.59 6.18 -3.30
N GLN A 23 0.42 6.78 -3.47
CA GLN A 23 -0.56 6.94 -2.39
C GLN A 23 -1.18 5.62 -1.94
N LEU A 24 -1.51 4.73 -2.87
CA LEU A 24 -2.19 3.46 -2.56
C LEU A 24 -1.22 2.37 -2.05
N ALA A 25 0.02 2.41 -2.53
CA ALA A 25 1.03 1.41 -2.26
C ALA A 25 1.72 1.60 -0.91
N GLY A 26 1.82 2.85 -0.42
CA GLY A 26 2.53 3.18 0.82
C GLY A 26 4.05 3.03 0.66
N SER A 27 4.76 2.73 1.75
CA SER A 27 6.23 2.63 1.78
C SER A 27 6.79 1.33 1.20
N ASP A 28 5.94 0.36 0.86
CA ASP A 28 6.38 -0.97 0.40
C ASP A 28 6.92 -0.95 -1.04
N PHE A 29 6.62 0.14 -1.77
CA PHE A 29 6.95 0.29 -3.17
C PHE A 29 7.65 1.62 -3.44
N GLU A 30 8.69 1.55 -4.26
CA GLU A 30 9.28 2.70 -4.91
C GLU A 30 8.69 2.77 -6.32
N VAL A 31 8.03 3.89 -6.64
CA VAL A 31 7.34 4.07 -7.93
C VAL A 31 7.88 5.27 -8.67
N MET A 32 8.10 5.06 -9.96
CA MET A 32 8.56 6.06 -10.92
C MET A 32 7.73 5.98 -12.19
N SER A 33 7.74 7.06 -12.97
CA SER A 33 7.24 7.08 -14.34
C SER A 33 8.24 7.73 -15.28
N ALA A 34 8.19 7.38 -16.54
CA ALA A 34 8.99 8.02 -17.59
C ALA A 34 8.29 7.92 -18.94
N GLY A 35 8.90 8.53 -19.96
CA GLY A 35 8.43 8.42 -21.32
C GLY A 35 9.53 8.40 -22.36
N THR A 36 9.16 7.93 -23.55
CA THR A 36 10.06 7.82 -24.70
C THR A 36 10.30 9.17 -25.37
N GLU A 37 9.31 10.07 -25.32
CA GLU A 37 9.36 11.44 -25.84
C GLU A 37 8.76 12.40 -24.79
N PRO A 38 9.41 12.59 -23.63
CA PRO A 38 8.85 13.36 -22.52
C PRO A 38 8.57 14.82 -22.91
N THR A 39 7.51 15.38 -22.34
CA THR A 39 7.09 16.77 -22.59
C THR A 39 6.99 17.53 -21.26
N GLN A 40 5.84 18.12 -20.94
CA GLN A 40 5.60 18.82 -19.68
C GLN A 40 4.37 18.21 -18.99
N PRO A 41 4.33 18.17 -17.65
CA PRO A 41 3.13 17.75 -16.93
C PRO A 41 1.90 18.54 -17.36
N GLN A 42 0.81 17.85 -17.68
CA GLN A 42 -0.45 18.49 -18.05
C GLN A 42 -1.12 19.07 -16.80
N ALA A 43 -1.56 20.33 -16.88
CA ALA A 43 -2.19 21.01 -15.76
C ALA A 43 -3.46 20.28 -15.30
N GLU A 44 -4.28 19.82 -16.25
CA GLU A 44 -5.51 19.08 -16.00
C GLU A 44 -5.26 17.75 -15.29
N ALA A 45 -4.13 17.08 -15.58
CA ALA A 45 -3.75 15.87 -14.86
C ALA A 45 -3.41 16.19 -13.40
N LEU A 46 -2.69 17.28 -13.14
CA LEU A 46 -2.37 17.73 -11.79
C LEU A 46 -3.62 18.18 -11.03
N ASP A 47 -4.53 18.90 -11.69
CA ASP A 47 -5.79 19.37 -11.11
C ASP A 47 -6.68 18.18 -10.71
N VAL A 48 -6.76 17.14 -11.54
CA VAL A 48 -7.51 15.91 -11.22
C VAL A 48 -6.88 15.20 -10.03
N LEU A 49 -5.55 15.07 -9.98
CA LEU A 49 -4.87 14.48 -8.83
C LEU A 49 -5.15 15.25 -7.54
N GLN A 50 -5.03 16.58 -7.58
CA GLN A 50 -5.33 17.44 -6.42
C GLN A 50 -6.79 17.32 -5.97
N ALA A 51 -7.74 17.30 -6.93
CA ALA A 51 -9.16 17.11 -6.64
C ALA A 51 -9.45 15.73 -6.00
N MET A 52 -8.64 14.71 -6.32
CA MET A 52 -8.69 13.38 -5.69
C MET A 52 -7.96 13.31 -4.34
N GLY A 53 -7.33 14.41 -3.89
CA GLY A 53 -6.51 14.43 -2.68
C GLY A 53 -5.17 13.72 -2.85
N VAL A 54 -4.69 13.55 -4.09
CA VAL A 54 -3.41 12.91 -4.41
C VAL A 54 -2.30 13.95 -4.49
N SER A 55 -1.22 13.70 -3.74
CA SER A 55 -0.05 14.58 -3.73
C SER A 55 0.63 14.60 -5.10
N THR A 56 0.80 15.79 -5.66
CA THR A 56 1.54 16.03 -6.91
C THR A 56 3.01 16.40 -6.66
N THR A 57 3.44 16.43 -5.40
CA THR A 57 4.80 16.85 -5.02
C THR A 57 5.83 15.93 -5.63
N GLY A 58 6.84 16.53 -6.29
CA GLY A 58 7.96 15.81 -6.90
C GLY A 58 7.65 15.14 -8.24
N LEU A 59 6.42 15.24 -8.75
CA LEU A 59 6.11 14.80 -10.12
C LEU A 59 6.84 15.69 -11.12
N LYS A 60 7.55 15.06 -12.06
CA LYS A 60 8.21 15.72 -13.17
C LYS A 60 8.17 14.82 -14.40
N SER A 61 8.04 15.44 -15.57
CA SER A 61 8.24 14.73 -16.83
C SER A 61 9.73 14.42 -17.00
N LYS A 62 10.08 13.18 -17.34
CA LYS A 62 11.45 12.71 -17.53
C LYS A 62 11.54 11.64 -18.60
N ALA A 63 12.67 11.60 -19.29
CA ALA A 63 12.96 10.59 -20.30
C ALA A 63 13.23 9.23 -19.64
N ILE A 64 12.98 8.16 -20.37
CA ILE A 64 13.33 6.81 -19.93
C ILE A 64 14.86 6.66 -19.73
N ASP A 65 15.65 7.32 -20.59
CA ASP A 65 17.12 7.34 -20.52
C ASP A 65 17.66 8.01 -19.24
N GLU A 66 16.85 8.84 -18.57
CA GLU A 66 17.22 9.46 -17.29
C GLU A 66 17.13 8.49 -16.09
N LEU A 67 16.57 7.29 -16.27
CA LEU A 67 16.36 6.34 -15.18
C LEU A 67 17.60 5.52 -14.80
N GLU A 68 18.75 5.77 -15.44
CA GLU A 68 20.02 5.03 -15.26
C GLU A 68 19.83 3.49 -15.35
N ASP A 69 20.82 2.70 -14.94
CA ASP A 69 20.73 1.23 -14.86
C ASP A 69 19.86 0.77 -13.67
N THR A 70 18.72 1.45 -13.44
CA THR A 70 17.79 1.07 -12.38
C THR A 70 17.02 -0.18 -12.79
N GLU A 71 17.23 -1.28 -12.07
CA GLU A 71 16.40 -2.46 -12.22
C GLU A 71 15.02 -2.27 -11.58
N PHE A 72 13.98 -2.70 -12.29
CA PHE A 72 12.59 -2.63 -11.85
C PHE A 72 12.00 -4.03 -11.68
N ASP A 73 11.23 -4.24 -10.62
CA ASP A 73 10.50 -5.49 -10.43
C ASP A 73 9.34 -5.60 -11.45
N TYR A 74 8.69 -4.46 -11.73
CA TYR A 74 7.60 -4.35 -12.70
C TYR A 74 7.74 -3.11 -13.57
N VAL A 75 7.49 -3.29 -14.87
CA VAL A 75 7.43 -2.21 -15.86
C VAL A 75 6.05 -2.23 -16.51
N ILE A 76 5.31 -1.13 -16.41
CA ILE A 76 3.91 -1.05 -16.81
C ILE A 76 3.75 0.01 -17.90
N SER A 77 3.55 -0.41 -19.15
CA SER A 77 3.24 0.50 -20.25
C SER A 77 1.76 0.89 -20.25
N LEU A 78 1.47 2.19 -20.36
CA LEU A 78 0.11 2.76 -20.35
C LEU A 78 -0.43 3.12 -21.75
N CYS A 79 0.35 2.86 -22.79
CA CYS A 79 -0.04 3.03 -24.18
C CYS A 79 0.69 2.03 -25.08
N ASP A 80 0.07 1.69 -26.21
CA ASP A 80 0.65 0.75 -27.18
C ASP A 80 1.98 1.23 -27.77
N ARG A 81 2.14 2.54 -27.97
CA ARG A 81 3.39 3.11 -28.49
C ARG A 81 4.57 2.84 -27.54
N ALA A 82 4.42 3.19 -26.26
CA ALA A 82 5.44 2.92 -25.25
C ALA A 82 5.69 1.42 -25.04
N ARG A 83 4.66 0.57 -25.22
CA ARG A 83 4.83 -0.88 -25.22
C ARG A 83 5.78 -1.33 -26.34
N VAL A 84 5.50 -0.93 -27.58
CA VAL A 84 6.30 -1.33 -28.74
C VAL A 84 7.73 -0.79 -28.66
N GLU A 85 7.89 0.46 -28.21
CA GLU A 85 9.19 1.12 -28.13
C GLU A 85 10.08 0.56 -27.01
N CYS A 86 9.51 0.16 -25.86
CA CYS A 86 10.31 -0.21 -24.68
C CYS A 86 10.37 -1.72 -24.39
N GLN A 87 9.44 -2.54 -24.90
CA GLN A 87 9.34 -3.95 -24.46
C GLN A 87 10.62 -4.76 -24.71
N ALA A 88 11.40 -4.42 -25.73
CA ALA A 88 12.67 -5.09 -26.03
C ALA A 88 13.79 -4.76 -25.01
N ASP A 89 13.72 -3.60 -24.37
CA ASP A 89 14.73 -3.14 -23.41
C ASP A 89 14.49 -3.69 -22.00
N PHE A 90 13.29 -4.23 -21.74
CA PHE A 90 12.88 -4.74 -20.42
C PHE A 90 12.53 -6.24 -20.40
N THR A 91 13.23 -7.07 -21.18
CA THR A 91 12.90 -8.50 -21.33
C THR A 91 13.08 -9.34 -20.07
N GLU A 92 13.95 -8.91 -19.16
CA GLU A 92 14.26 -9.61 -17.90
C GLU A 92 13.35 -9.16 -16.74
N GLN A 93 12.49 -8.15 -16.95
CA GLN A 93 11.59 -7.61 -15.93
C GLN A 93 10.13 -8.05 -16.17
N ASN A 94 9.29 -7.96 -15.14
CA ASN A 94 7.86 -8.23 -15.30
C ASN A 94 7.17 -7.09 -16.06
N PHE A 95 7.13 -7.21 -17.38
CA PHE A 95 6.50 -6.23 -18.25
C PHE A 95 4.99 -6.45 -18.37
N VAL A 96 4.20 -5.41 -18.09
CA VAL A 96 2.74 -5.43 -18.14
C VAL A 96 2.24 -4.30 -19.04
N ALA A 97 1.27 -4.61 -19.91
CA ALA A 97 0.65 -3.61 -20.77
C ALA A 97 -0.78 -3.30 -20.30
N TRP A 98 -1.03 -2.04 -19.95
CA TRP A 98 -2.37 -1.50 -19.74
C TRP A 98 -2.66 -0.48 -20.82
N ASP A 99 -3.71 -0.71 -21.60
CA ASP A 99 -4.13 0.26 -22.58
C ASP A 99 -5.13 1.27 -21.98
N PHE A 100 -4.84 2.55 -22.21
CA PHE A 100 -5.67 3.68 -21.81
C PHE A 100 -5.69 4.73 -22.92
N PRO A 101 -6.89 5.22 -23.33
CA PRO A 101 -7.01 6.35 -24.22
C PRO A 101 -6.20 7.54 -23.72
N ASP A 102 -5.58 8.30 -24.63
CA ASP A 102 -4.88 9.52 -24.22
C ASP A 102 -5.88 10.62 -23.84
N PRO A 103 -5.94 11.06 -22.58
CA PRO A 103 -6.84 12.14 -22.19
C PRO A 103 -6.47 13.48 -22.84
N VAL A 104 -5.23 13.68 -23.28
CA VAL A 104 -4.76 14.92 -23.94
C VAL A 104 -5.33 15.05 -25.35
N GLU A 105 -5.47 13.94 -26.07
CA GLU A 105 -6.02 13.93 -27.43
C GLU A 105 -7.55 13.91 -27.45
N SER A 106 -8.17 13.71 -26.28
CA SER A 106 -9.61 13.63 -26.14
C SER A 106 -10.28 15.01 -26.20
N ARG A 107 -11.47 15.05 -26.82
CA ARG A 107 -12.36 16.23 -26.79
C ARG A 107 -13.32 16.22 -25.59
N ASP A 108 -13.33 15.14 -24.82
CA ASP A 108 -14.18 14.99 -23.64
C ASP A 108 -13.53 15.71 -22.45
N SER A 109 -14.24 16.67 -21.86
CA SER A 109 -13.77 17.44 -20.70
C SER A 109 -13.55 16.57 -19.46
N GLU A 110 -14.18 15.40 -19.39
CA GLU A 110 -14.03 14.46 -18.27
C GLU A 110 -12.98 13.37 -18.54
N ALA A 111 -12.25 13.42 -19.67
CA ALA A 111 -11.30 12.39 -20.06
C ALA A 111 -10.23 12.14 -18.98
N PHE A 112 -9.61 13.19 -18.44
CA PHE A 112 -8.61 13.06 -17.37
C PHE A 112 -9.16 12.38 -16.12
N LYS A 113 -10.39 12.75 -15.70
CA LYS A 113 -11.05 12.14 -14.54
C LYS A 113 -11.36 10.66 -14.78
N LYS A 114 -11.86 10.32 -15.97
CA LYS A 114 -12.13 8.93 -16.36
C LYS A 114 -10.83 8.11 -16.35
N THR A 115 -9.77 8.61 -16.99
CA THR A 115 -8.46 7.95 -16.99
C THR A 115 -7.91 7.77 -15.58
N ALA A 116 -7.98 8.79 -14.72
CA ALA A 116 -7.52 8.69 -13.32
C ALA A 116 -8.34 7.67 -12.52
N HIS A 117 -9.65 7.59 -12.74
CA HIS A 117 -10.51 6.61 -12.11
C HIS A 117 -10.15 5.18 -12.56
N GLU A 118 -10.05 4.94 -13.87
CA GLU A 118 -9.67 3.63 -14.40
C GLU A 118 -8.26 3.20 -13.96
N LEU A 119 -7.30 4.14 -13.91
CA LEU A 119 -5.97 3.91 -13.35
C LEU A 119 -6.05 3.50 -11.88
N SER A 120 -6.87 4.20 -11.08
CA SER A 120 -7.06 3.88 -9.67
C SER A 120 -7.58 2.45 -9.49
N GLU A 121 -8.58 2.04 -10.27
CA GLU A 121 -9.13 0.68 -10.18
C GLU A 121 -8.10 -0.38 -10.59
N ARG A 122 -7.39 -0.18 -11.72
CA ARG A 122 -6.33 -1.12 -12.14
C ARG A 122 -5.18 -1.21 -11.14
N ILE A 123 -4.75 -0.08 -10.59
CA ILE A 123 -3.69 -0.04 -9.57
C ILE A 123 -4.14 -0.75 -8.29
N ARG A 124 -5.39 -0.56 -7.85
CA ARG A 124 -5.94 -1.29 -6.69
C ARG A 124 -5.89 -2.80 -6.93
N MET A 125 -6.36 -3.27 -8.09
CA MET A 125 -6.32 -4.70 -8.44
C MET A 125 -4.89 -5.23 -8.50
N PHE A 126 -3.97 -4.46 -9.09
CA PHE A 126 -2.58 -4.84 -9.22
C PHE A 126 -1.87 -4.93 -7.86
N LEU A 127 -2.00 -3.90 -7.02
CA LEU A 127 -1.48 -3.92 -5.64
C LEU A 127 -2.08 -5.06 -4.83
N PHE A 128 -3.37 -5.33 -5.03
CA PHE A 128 -4.04 -6.45 -4.38
C PHE A 128 -3.41 -7.80 -4.77
N ILE A 129 -3.11 -8.02 -6.07
CA ILE A 129 -2.42 -9.23 -6.55
C ILE A 129 -0.98 -9.29 -6.03
N LEU A 130 -0.23 -8.18 -6.07
CA LEU A 130 1.17 -8.15 -5.62
C LEU A 130 1.29 -8.43 -4.13
N ARG A 131 0.43 -7.82 -3.31
CA ARG A 131 0.35 -8.10 -1.86
C ARG A 131 -0.12 -9.53 -1.57
N LYS A 132 -0.78 -10.19 -2.53
CA LYS A 132 -1.14 -11.62 -2.44
C LYS A 132 0.03 -12.54 -2.84
N GLN A 133 0.94 -12.08 -3.69
CA GLN A 133 2.10 -12.83 -4.19
C GLN A 133 3.38 -12.62 -3.36
N SER A 134 3.49 -11.54 -2.58
CA SER A 134 4.60 -11.34 -1.65
C SER A 134 4.47 -12.24 -0.42
N ASP A 135 5.53 -12.97 -0.06
CA ASP A 135 5.65 -13.79 1.17
C ASP A 135 5.67 -12.98 2.49
N THR A 136 5.01 -11.81 2.51
CA THR A 136 4.71 -11.02 3.70
C THR A 136 3.24 -10.60 3.69
N PRO A 137 2.58 -10.56 4.85
CA PRO A 137 1.48 -11.48 5.00
C PRO A 137 0.12 -10.75 5.16
N HIS A 138 -0.70 -10.97 4.12
CA HIS A 138 -2.16 -10.88 3.90
C HIS A 138 -3.02 -9.78 4.54
N LEU A 139 -3.40 -8.76 3.76
CA LEU A 139 -4.68 -8.05 3.92
C LEU A 139 -5.74 -8.75 3.03
N TYR A 140 -6.73 -9.39 3.68
CA TYR A 140 -7.67 -10.34 3.07
C TYR A 140 -8.74 -9.74 2.15
N ASN A 141 -9.29 -10.62 1.28
CA ASN A 141 -10.41 -10.38 0.35
C ASN A 141 -11.80 -10.66 0.91
N SER A 142 -11.91 -11.28 2.09
CA SER A 142 -13.19 -11.73 2.63
C SER A 142 -13.35 -11.35 4.11
N PRO A 143 -14.53 -10.90 4.54
CA PRO A 143 -14.82 -10.68 5.96
C PRO A 143 -14.67 -11.95 6.83
N GLN A 144 -14.82 -13.15 6.25
CA GLN A 144 -14.77 -14.41 7.01
C GLN A 144 -13.39 -14.68 7.60
N ASP A 145 -12.33 -14.36 6.86
CA ASP A 145 -10.95 -14.56 7.31
C ASP A 145 -10.62 -13.65 8.49
N PHE A 146 -11.06 -12.38 8.43
CA PHE A 146 -10.94 -11.44 9.53
C PHE A 146 -11.60 -11.99 10.81
N PHE A 147 -12.86 -12.40 10.73
CA PHE A 147 -13.56 -12.94 11.90
C PHE A 147 -12.95 -14.25 12.41
N LYS A 148 -12.42 -15.10 11.53
CA LYS A 148 -11.72 -16.34 11.91
C LYS A 148 -10.46 -16.06 12.73
N VAL A 149 -9.70 -15.01 12.40
CA VAL A 149 -8.54 -14.59 13.19
C VAL A 149 -8.99 -14.04 14.54
N MET A 150 -9.96 -13.13 14.51
CA MET A 150 -10.49 -12.44 15.69
C MET A 150 -11.21 -13.36 16.67
N ALA A 151 -11.66 -14.54 16.24
CA ALA A 151 -12.36 -15.50 17.08
C ALA A 151 -11.48 -16.16 18.16
N ASP A 152 -10.15 -16.03 18.10
CA ASP A 152 -9.27 -16.51 19.18
C ASP A 152 -9.23 -15.49 20.33
N PRO A 153 -9.51 -15.90 21.58
CA PRO A 153 -9.59 -14.98 22.71
C PRO A 153 -8.31 -14.18 22.96
N LEU A 154 -7.14 -14.80 22.79
CA LEU A 154 -5.86 -14.13 23.03
C LEU A 154 -5.55 -13.15 21.90
N ARG A 155 -5.78 -13.52 20.64
CA ARG A 155 -5.61 -12.59 19.51
C ARG A 155 -6.54 -11.38 19.61
N LEU A 156 -7.80 -11.62 19.99
CA LEU A 156 -8.77 -10.54 20.20
C LEU A 156 -8.30 -9.58 21.30
N GLN A 157 -7.78 -10.12 22.41
CA GLN A 157 -7.24 -9.30 23.48
C GLN A 157 -6.03 -8.47 23.00
N LEU A 158 -5.08 -9.10 22.30
CA LEU A 158 -3.88 -8.43 21.80
C LEU A 158 -4.21 -7.26 20.84
N ILE A 159 -5.12 -7.48 19.89
CA ILE A 159 -5.49 -6.44 18.90
C ILE A 159 -6.36 -5.33 19.49
N VAL A 160 -7.22 -5.65 20.45
CA VAL A 160 -8.01 -4.65 21.17
C VAL A 160 -7.10 -3.80 22.05
N GLN A 161 -6.07 -4.40 22.66
CA GLN A 161 -5.07 -3.67 23.42
C GLN A 161 -4.30 -2.68 22.52
N THR A 162 -3.87 -3.08 21.31
CA THR A 162 -3.14 -2.18 20.39
C THR A 162 -3.97 -1.05 19.83
N ALA A 163 -5.29 -1.20 19.72
CA ALA A 163 -6.16 -0.18 19.15
C ALA A 163 -6.25 1.12 19.98
N GLY A 164 -5.58 1.20 21.13
CA GLY A 164 -5.61 2.37 22.03
C GLY A 164 -4.31 3.11 22.25
N THR A 165 -3.25 2.67 21.60
CA THR A 165 -1.89 3.13 21.81
C THR A 165 -1.18 3.14 20.47
N ASP A 166 -0.21 4.03 20.29
CA ASP A 166 0.55 4.06 19.04
C ASP A 166 1.39 2.79 18.85
N GLU A 167 2.11 2.34 19.87
CA GLU A 167 2.90 1.10 19.85
C GLU A 167 2.85 0.40 21.23
N ILE A 168 2.97 -0.94 21.25
CA ILE A 168 3.04 -1.77 22.47
C ILE A 168 4.19 -2.76 22.38
N CYS A 169 5.01 -2.87 23.43
CA CYS A 169 6.09 -3.85 23.49
C CYS A 169 5.57 -5.27 23.73
N VAL A 170 6.28 -6.29 23.24
CA VAL A 170 6.01 -7.70 23.59
C VAL A 170 5.91 -7.93 25.09
N CYS A 171 6.73 -7.25 25.89
CA CYS A 171 6.74 -7.39 27.34
C CYS A 171 5.45 -6.89 27.99
N ASP A 172 4.86 -5.84 27.45
CA ASP A 172 3.60 -5.30 27.93
C ASP A 172 2.45 -6.26 27.63
N PHE A 173 2.47 -6.91 26.46
CA PHE A 173 1.49 -7.96 26.17
C PHE A 173 1.62 -9.16 27.10
N VAL A 174 2.84 -9.56 27.44
CA VAL A 174 3.09 -10.65 28.40
C VAL A 174 2.53 -10.29 29.77
N SER A 175 2.81 -9.08 30.25
CA SER A 175 2.28 -8.57 31.52
C SER A 175 0.75 -8.44 31.52
N ALA A 176 0.16 -7.90 30.46
CA ALA A 176 -1.29 -7.74 30.34
C ALA A 176 -2.01 -9.10 30.24
N THR A 177 -1.54 -9.98 29.38
CA THR A 177 -2.22 -11.27 29.14
C THR A 177 -1.94 -12.30 30.24
N GLY A 178 -0.84 -12.16 30.98
CA GLY A 178 -0.37 -13.16 31.96
C GLY A 178 0.10 -14.46 31.29
N MET A 179 0.30 -14.45 29.96
CA MET A 179 0.72 -15.60 29.18
C MET A 179 2.25 -15.59 28.99
N SER A 180 2.82 -16.76 28.68
CA SER A 180 4.26 -16.83 28.38
C SER A 180 4.60 -16.10 27.08
N GLN A 181 5.81 -15.52 27.02
CA GLN A 181 6.30 -14.81 25.84
C GLN A 181 6.23 -15.66 24.54
N PRO A 182 6.64 -16.95 24.51
CA PRO A 182 6.53 -17.75 23.28
C PRO A 182 5.10 -17.88 22.77
N LYS A 183 4.11 -17.97 23.68
CA LYS A 183 2.70 -18.03 23.31
C LYS A 183 2.26 -16.70 22.72
N VAL A 184 2.51 -15.59 23.41
CA VAL A 184 2.18 -14.23 22.94
C VAL A 184 2.83 -13.95 21.58
N SER A 185 4.13 -14.20 21.44
CA SER A 185 4.86 -13.99 20.18
C SER A 185 4.31 -14.82 19.03
N ARG A 186 3.85 -16.06 19.28
CA ARG A 186 3.18 -16.88 18.25
C ARG A 186 1.88 -16.24 17.76
N HIS A 187 1.04 -15.74 18.67
CA HIS A 187 -0.20 -15.07 18.31
C HIS A 187 0.05 -13.71 17.63
N LEU A 188 1.06 -12.94 18.07
CA LEU A 188 1.47 -11.70 17.42
C LEU A 188 2.05 -11.96 16.01
N ALA A 189 2.83 -13.03 15.85
CA ALA A 189 3.34 -13.44 14.54
C ALA A 189 2.19 -13.78 13.59
N GLN A 190 1.14 -14.45 14.08
CA GLN A 190 -0.08 -14.67 13.30
C GLN A 190 -0.83 -13.37 13.01
N LEU A 191 -1.04 -12.49 13.97
CA LEU A 191 -1.73 -11.21 13.71
C LEU A 191 -0.96 -10.35 12.69
N ARG A 192 0.37 -10.42 12.72
CA ARG A 192 1.23 -9.84 11.70
C ARG A 192 1.09 -10.58 10.37
N GLU A 193 1.06 -11.92 10.39
CA GLU A 193 0.79 -12.80 9.24
C GLU A 193 -0.53 -12.46 8.52
N TYR A 194 -1.49 -11.95 9.27
CA TYR A 194 -2.79 -11.56 8.75
C TYR A 194 -2.90 -10.04 8.51
N GLY A 195 -1.77 -9.34 8.47
CA GLY A 195 -1.68 -7.91 8.15
C GLY A 195 -2.39 -6.99 9.15
N LEU A 196 -2.82 -7.49 10.31
CA LEU A 196 -3.54 -6.72 11.32
C LEU A 196 -2.59 -5.87 12.17
N LEU A 197 -1.38 -6.37 12.38
CA LEU A 197 -0.33 -5.68 13.12
C LEU A 197 0.92 -5.48 12.27
N LEU A 198 1.63 -4.39 12.55
CA LEU A 198 2.99 -4.15 12.08
C LEU A 198 3.95 -4.23 13.27
N ASP A 199 5.19 -4.64 13.04
CA ASP A 199 6.25 -4.68 14.05
C ASP A 199 7.38 -3.69 13.75
N ARG A 200 7.99 -3.17 14.82
CA ARG A 200 9.20 -2.35 14.80
C ARG A 200 10.18 -2.88 15.83
N LYS A 201 11.45 -3.02 15.45
CA LYS A 201 12.52 -3.42 16.38
C LYS A 201 13.27 -2.18 16.85
N GLU A 202 13.46 -2.08 18.16
CA GLU A 202 14.29 -1.04 18.78
C GLU A 202 15.19 -1.68 19.85
N GLY A 203 16.48 -1.77 19.55
CA GLY A 203 17.44 -2.50 20.37
C GLY A 203 17.08 -3.98 20.52
N ARG A 204 16.79 -4.41 21.75
CA ARG A 204 16.39 -5.79 22.08
C ARG A 204 14.87 -5.99 22.09
N TRP A 205 14.11 -4.92 21.92
CA TRP A 205 12.67 -4.92 22.08
C TRP A 205 11.97 -4.93 20.72
N VAL A 206 10.79 -5.55 20.70
CA VAL A 206 9.91 -5.56 19.52
C VAL A 206 8.60 -4.91 19.93
N TYR A 207 8.23 -3.89 19.19
CA TYR A 207 7.01 -3.13 19.37
C TYR A 207 6.02 -3.50 18.26
N TYR A 208 4.74 -3.53 18.60
CA TYR A 208 3.65 -3.79 17.67
C TYR A 208 2.67 -2.63 17.67
N ARG A 209 2.14 -2.35 16.48
CA ARG A 209 1.09 -1.36 16.27
C ARG A 209 0.02 -1.90 15.35
N LEU A 210 -1.18 -1.36 15.48
CA LEU A 210 -2.25 -1.66 14.54
C LEU A 210 -1.85 -1.18 13.14
N ASN A 211 -2.11 -1.99 12.10
CA ASN A 211 -1.75 -1.61 10.75
C ASN A 211 -2.58 -0.39 10.28
N PRO A 212 -1.94 0.76 9.95
CA PRO A 212 -2.62 1.97 9.51
C PRO A 212 -3.16 1.85 8.07
N ALA A 213 -2.96 0.73 7.39
CA ALA A 213 -3.58 0.41 6.10
C ALA A 213 -4.83 -0.47 6.24
N LEU A 214 -5.31 -0.74 7.46
CA LEU A 214 -6.54 -1.50 7.66
C LEU A 214 -7.75 -0.77 7.06
N PRO A 215 -8.65 -1.48 6.34
CA PRO A 215 -9.94 -0.95 5.91
C PRO A 215 -10.73 -0.35 7.08
N ASP A 216 -11.49 0.71 6.82
CA ASP A 216 -12.23 1.45 7.85
C ASP A 216 -13.18 0.54 8.64
N TRP A 217 -13.88 -0.35 7.95
CA TRP A 217 -14.80 -1.30 8.60
C TRP A 217 -14.09 -2.23 9.59
N MET A 218 -12.85 -2.65 9.33
CA MET A 218 -12.10 -3.49 10.27
C MET A 218 -11.69 -2.69 11.50
N ARG A 219 -11.23 -1.45 11.32
CA ARG A 219 -10.88 -0.56 12.43
C ARG A 219 -12.10 -0.23 13.28
N GLU A 220 -13.23 0.03 12.64
CA GLU A 220 -14.49 0.30 13.33
C GLU A 220 -14.92 -0.90 14.16
N VAL A 221 -14.83 -2.12 13.62
CA VAL A 221 -15.13 -3.34 14.40
C VAL A 221 -14.19 -3.50 15.59
N ILE A 222 -12.88 -3.32 15.42
CA ILE A 222 -11.90 -3.43 16.52
C ILE A 222 -12.16 -2.35 17.58
N THR A 223 -12.38 -1.11 17.15
CA THR A 223 -12.61 0.04 18.04
C THR A 223 -13.93 -0.08 18.78
N THR A 224 -15.00 -0.50 18.10
CA THR A 224 -16.32 -0.76 18.70
C THR A 224 -16.24 -1.90 19.69
N THR A 225 -15.48 -2.96 19.37
CA THR A 225 -15.28 -4.08 20.29
C THR A 225 -14.53 -3.61 21.53
N ARG A 226 -13.46 -2.82 21.37
CA ARG A 226 -12.72 -2.22 22.48
C ARG A 226 -13.60 -1.35 23.36
N SER A 227 -14.37 -0.43 22.77
CA SER A 227 -15.17 0.55 23.52
C SER A 227 -16.27 -0.11 24.35
N HIS A 228 -16.84 -1.21 23.87
CA HIS A 228 -17.89 -1.97 24.57
C HIS A 228 -17.35 -3.09 25.48
N ASN A 229 -16.04 -3.36 25.44
CA ASN A 229 -15.41 -4.43 26.23
C ASN A 229 -14.12 -3.94 26.90
N PRO A 230 -14.20 -2.91 27.78
CA PRO A 230 -13.01 -2.35 28.45
C PRO A 230 -12.24 -3.39 29.26
N GLN A 231 -12.89 -4.46 29.74
CA GLN A 231 -12.27 -5.58 30.45
C GLN A 231 -11.20 -6.35 29.64
N LEU A 232 -11.21 -6.22 28.31
CA LEU A 232 -10.18 -6.82 27.45
C LEU A 232 -8.89 -5.99 27.45
N VAL A 233 -8.97 -4.71 27.80
CA VAL A 233 -7.83 -3.81 27.92
C VAL A 233 -7.35 -3.85 29.37
N LYS A 234 -6.08 -4.17 29.58
CA LYS A 234 -5.46 -4.14 30.92
C LYS A 234 -4.41 -3.04 30.99
N ASP A 235 -4.27 -2.44 32.17
CA ASP A 235 -3.32 -1.35 32.39
C ASP A 235 -1.86 -1.82 32.18
N GLN A 236 -1.08 -0.99 31.50
CA GLN A 236 0.35 -1.19 31.26
C GLN A 236 1.10 -0.87 32.55
N GLN A 237 1.74 -1.85 33.19
CA GLN A 237 2.47 -1.65 34.45
C GLN A 237 3.99 -1.81 34.36
N ASN A 238 4.57 -1.91 33.16
CA ASN A 238 6.03 -1.93 33.02
C ASN A 238 6.50 -0.80 32.12
N GLU A 239 7.24 0.14 32.71
CA GLU A 239 8.18 0.93 31.92
C GLU A 239 9.26 -0.03 31.40
N CYS A 240 9.50 -0.04 30.10
CA CYS A 240 10.64 -0.75 29.51
C CYS A 240 11.93 -0.08 30.04
N VAL A 241 12.51 -0.61 31.13
CA VAL A 241 13.82 -0.20 31.65
C VAL A 241 14.94 -0.92 30.91
#